data_AF-A0A846EFY5-F1
#
_entry.id   AF-A0A846EFY5-F1
#
_cell.length_a   1.000
_cell.length_b   1.000
_cell.length_c   1.000
_cell.angle_alpha   90.00
_cell.angle_beta   90.00
_cell.angle_gamma   90.00
#
_symmetry.space_group_name_H-M   'P 1'
#
loop_
_entity.id
_entity.type
_entity.pdbx_description
1 polymer ?
#
loop_
_entity_poly.entity_id
_entity_poly.type
_entity_poly.pdbx_seq_one_letter_code
_entity_poly.pdbx_strand_id
1 'polypeptide(L)'
;MQSDSLATEVILTNPRESLGILKLDWTPQPGNYLDVEGTTYAVLERRHRYRFKAGRYHLYKISLFVQKAQRPLEKSLVAGRWVVGDASCDYNAHSEIIRCAVNPDGPCESCRFYENSAKEV
;
A
#
# COMPACT_ATOMS: atom_id res chain seq x y z
N MET A 1 -2.22 11.05 -16.63
CA MET A 1 -1.12 10.07 -16.76
C MET A 1 -1.77 8.71 -16.92
N GLN A 2 -1.48 8.00 -18.00
CA GLN A 2 -2.06 6.69 -18.27
C GLN A 2 -1.49 5.71 -17.24
N SER A 3 -2.34 5.15 -16.37
CA SER A 3 -1.94 4.05 -15.49
C SER A 3 -1.67 2.84 -16.39
N ASP A 4 -0.43 2.74 -16.86
CA ASP A 4 0.08 1.52 -17.44
C ASP A 4 0.02 0.47 -16.33
N SER A 5 -1.02 -0.35 -16.38
CA SER A 5 -1.28 -1.50 -15.49
C SER A 5 -0.26 -2.60 -15.77
N LEU A 6 1.03 -2.26 -15.65
CA LEU A 6 2.13 -3.17 -15.82
C LEU A 6 2.10 -4.14 -14.65
N ALA A 7 2.13 -5.42 -15.00
CA ALA A 7 2.24 -6.50 -14.05
C ALA A 7 3.52 -6.27 -13.21
N THR A 8 3.36 -6.20 -11.89
CA THR A 8 4.41 -5.84 -10.94
C THR A 8 4.93 -7.13 -10.30
N GLU A 9 6.21 -7.39 -10.46
CA GLU A 9 6.85 -8.52 -9.81
C GLU A 9 7.14 -8.18 -8.35
N VAL A 10 6.76 -9.06 -7.43
CA VAL A 10 7.03 -8.91 -5.99
C VAL A 10 8.16 -9.86 -5.61
N ILE A 11 9.20 -9.32 -4.97
CA ILE A 11 10.44 -10.04 -4.66
C ILE A 11 10.70 -9.91 -3.16
N LEU A 12 10.74 -11.02 -2.44
CA LEU A 12 11.26 -11.06 -1.08
C LEU A 12 12.76 -10.72 -1.10
N THR A 13 13.22 -9.84 -0.21
CA THR A 13 14.63 -9.42 -0.18
C THR A 13 15.56 -10.44 0.44
N ASN A 14 15.11 -11.15 1.49
CA ASN A 14 15.92 -12.12 2.21
C ASN A 14 15.08 -13.32 2.73
N PRO A 15 15.29 -14.55 2.20
CA PRO A 15 16.11 -14.86 1.03
C PRO A 15 15.53 -14.19 -0.23
N ARG A 16 16.37 -13.96 -1.24
CA ARG A 16 15.92 -13.34 -2.49
C ARG A 16 15.07 -14.32 -3.30
N GLU A 17 13.76 -14.10 -3.30
CA GLU A 17 12.79 -15.01 -3.92
C GLU A 17 11.69 -14.22 -4.60
N SER A 18 11.24 -14.67 -5.78
CA SER A 18 10.07 -14.08 -6.43
C SER A 18 8.80 -14.65 -5.80
N LEU A 19 7.97 -13.77 -5.24
CA LEU A 19 6.65 -14.11 -4.70
C LEU A 19 5.57 -14.11 -5.80
N GLY A 20 5.93 -13.80 -7.05
CA GLY A 20 5.04 -13.80 -8.19
C GLY A 20 4.84 -12.43 -8.82
N ILE A 21 3.95 -12.39 -9.82
CA ILE A 21 3.63 -11.19 -10.58
C ILE A 21 2.17 -10.83 -10.31
N LEU A 22 1.96 -9.64 -9.74
CA LEU A 22 0.64 -9.14 -9.36
C LEU A 22 0.22 -7.98 -10.26
N LYS A 23 -1.06 -7.93 -10.62
CA LYS A 23 -1.67 -6.71 -11.17
C LYS A 23 -2.21 -5.90 -10.01
N LEU A 24 -1.51 -4.82 -9.69
CA LEU A 24 -1.91 -3.89 -8.63
C LEU A 24 -2.73 -2.76 -9.26
N ASP A 25 -3.85 -2.43 -8.64
CA ASP A 25 -4.73 -1.30 -8.98
C ASP A 25 -4.26 0.02 -8.34
N TRP A 26 -3.12 -0.03 -7.64
CA TRP A 26 -2.46 1.10 -6.99
C TRP A 26 -0.95 1.04 -7.18
N THR A 27 -0.26 2.09 -6.72
CA THR A 27 1.19 2.22 -6.85
C THR A 27 1.87 2.18 -5.48
N PRO A 28 2.21 1.00 -4.94
CA PRO A 28 2.89 0.90 -3.65
C PRO A 28 4.20 1.67 -3.67
N GLN A 29 4.44 2.46 -2.63
CA GLN A 29 5.68 3.17 -2.40
C GLN A 29 6.45 2.50 -1.25
N PRO A 30 7.77 2.72 -1.15
CA PRO A 30 8.51 2.35 0.06
C PRO A 30 7.81 2.85 1.33
N GLY A 31 7.72 1.99 2.35
CA GLY A 31 6.97 2.25 3.59
C GLY A 31 5.49 1.82 3.55
N ASN A 32 4.96 1.50 2.38
CA ASN A 32 3.65 0.87 2.26
C ASN A 32 3.73 -0.62 2.56
N TYR A 33 2.56 -1.23 2.77
CA TYR A 33 2.42 -2.66 3.04
C TYR A 33 1.59 -3.32 1.93
N LEU A 34 1.83 -4.59 1.70
CA LEU A 34 1.15 -5.41 0.71
C LEU A 34 0.86 -6.79 1.31
N ASP A 35 -0.35 -7.29 1.10
CA ASP A 35 -0.68 -8.67 1.45
C ASP A 35 -0.57 -9.56 0.21
N VAL A 36 0.22 -10.63 0.33
CA VAL A 36 0.40 -11.66 -0.71
C VAL A 36 0.10 -13.00 -0.05
N GLU A 37 -0.91 -13.71 -0.58
CA GLU A 37 -1.35 -15.02 -0.06
C GLU A 37 -1.59 -15.04 1.47
N GLY A 38 -2.17 -13.94 2.00
CA GLY A 38 -2.48 -13.79 3.43
C GLY A 38 -1.28 -13.43 4.32
N THR A 39 -0.08 -13.33 3.76
CA THR A 39 1.11 -12.84 4.46
C THR A 39 1.33 -11.36 4.16
N THR A 40 1.57 -10.56 5.20
CA THR A 40 1.84 -9.13 5.07
C THR A 40 3.33 -8.88 4.86
N TYR A 41 3.63 -7.99 3.91
CA TYR A 41 4.98 -7.58 3.57
C TYR A 41 5.09 -6.06 3.57
N ALA A 42 6.22 -5.54 4.08
CA ALA A 42 6.58 -4.13 3.95
C ALA A 42 7.35 -3.92 2.65
N VAL A 43 6.95 -2.91 1.88
CA VAL A 43 7.64 -2.48 0.66
C VAL A 43 8.88 -1.68 1.05
N LEU A 44 10.04 -2.16 0.62
CA LEU A 44 11.33 -1.53 0.91
C LEU A 44 11.83 -0.70 -0.27
N GLU A 45 11.69 -1.24 -1.49
CA GLU A 45 12.12 -0.58 -2.71
C GLU A 45 11.10 -0.82 -3.80
N ARG A 46 10.82 0.23 -4.58
CA ARG A 46 10.13 0.11 -5.86
C ARG A 46 11.10 0.43 -6.98
N ARG A 47 11.45 -0.59 -7.75
CA ARG A 47 12.38 -0.47 -8.86
C ARG A 47 11.65 -0.37 -10.18
N HIS A 48 11.90 0.71 -10.91
CA HIS A 48 11.45 0.86 -12.30
C HIS A 48 12.58 0.47 -13.25
N ARG A 49 12.25 -0.27 -14.30
CA ARG A 49 13.16 -0.56 -15.40
C ARG A 49 12.61 0.06 -16.67
N TYR A 50 13.38 0.97 -17.25
CA TYR A 50 13.06 1.60 -18.52
C TYR A 50 13.89 0.99 -19.65
N ARG A 51 13.33 0.95 -20.86
CA ARG A 51 14.03 0.56 -22.08
C ARG A 51 13.88 1.66 -23.12
N PHE A 52 14.96 1.99 -23.82
CA PHE A 52 14.91 2.91 -24.95
C PHE A 52 14.40 2.17 -26.19
N LYS A 53 13.30 2.65 -26.79
CA LYS A 53 12.70 2.10 -28.01
C LYS A 53 12.05 3.23 -28.82
N ALA A 54 12.27 3.24 -30.13
CA ALA A 54 11.67 4.24 -31.04
C ALA A 54 11.86 5.71 -30.57
N GLY A 55 13.08 6.07 -30.19
CA GLY A 55 13.42 7.46 -29.84
C GLY A 55 13.01 7.93 -28.44
N ARG A 56 12.42 7.08 -27.59
CA ARG A 56 12.04 7.44 -26.21
C ARG A 56 12.22 6.28 -25.23
N TYR A 57 12.24 6.61 -23.93
CA TYR A 57 12.24 5.62 -22.86
C TYR A 57 10.82 5.17 -22.53
N HIS A 58 10.62 3.86 -22.42
CA HIS A 58 9.37 3.24 -22.01
C HIS A 58 9.56 2.49 -20.71
N LEU A 59 8.60 2.59 -19.79
CA LEU A 59 8.56 1.76 -18.62
C LEU A 59 8.34 0.30 -19.06
N TYR A 60 9.32 -0.55 -18.79
CA TYR A 60 9.34 -1.94 -19.23
C TYR A 60 8.95 -2.91 -18.12
N LYS A 61 9.37 -2.63 -16.88
CA LYS A 61 9.09 -3.50 -15.73
C LYS A 61 9.06 -2.69 -14.44
N ILE A 62 8.16 -3.08 -13.54
CA ILE A 62 8.16 -2.64 -12.15
C ILE A 62 8.44 -3.87 -11.29
N SER A 63 9.38 -3.76 -10.35
CA SER A 63 9.63 -4.76 -9.32
C SER A 63 9.51 -4.11 -7.94
N LEU A 64 8.81 -4.76 -7.02
CA LEU A 64 8.75 -4.40 -5.62
C LEU A 64 9.64 -5.34 -4.82
N PHE A 65 10.58 -4.78 -4.07
CA PHE A 65 11.36 -5.52 -3.09
C PHE A 65 10.72 -5.36 -1.73
N VAL A 66 10.41 -6.49 -1.10
CA VAL A 66 9.61 -6.53 0.11
C VAL A 66 10.28 -7.39 1.18
N GLN A 67 9.90 -7.15 2.43
CA GLN A 67 10.26 -8.01 3.56
C GLN A 67 8.99 -8.45 4.29
N LYS A 68 9.00 -9.66 4.86
CA LYS A 68 7.90 -10.08 5.75
C LYS A 68 7.79 -9.08 6.90
N ALA A 69 6.57 -8.67 7.20
CA ALA A 69 6.30 -7.73 8.27
C ALA A 69 5.09 -8.19 9.09
N GLN A 70 5.08 -7.81 10.36
CA GLN A 70 3.85 -7.92 11.15
C GLN A 70 2.80 -6.96 10.60
N ARG A 71 1.52 -7.30 10.80
CA ARG A 71 0.43 -6.40 10.43
C ARG A 71 0.56 -5.08 11.19
N PRO A 72 0.55 -3.94 10.50
CA PRO A 72 0.67 -2.64 11.13
C PRO A 72 -0.54 -2.35 12.06
N LEU A 73 -0.27 -2.07 13.33
CA LEU A 73 -1.29 -1.83 14.37
C LEU A 73 -2.18 -0.60 14.07
N GLU A 74 -1.59 0.46 13.53
CA GLU A 74 -2.30 1.70 13.23
C GLU A 74 -2.73 1.84 11.78
N LYS A 75 -2.93 0.72 11.07
CA LYS A 75 -3.44 0.73 9.71
C LYS A 75 -4.58 -0.27 9.54
N SER A 76 -5.50 0.07 8.66
CA SER A 76 -6.62 -0.79 8.28
C SER A 76 -6.45 -1.26 6.84
N LEU A 77 -6.84 -2.51 6.56
CA LEU A 77 -6.84 -3.04 5.20
C LEU A 77 -8.19 -2.72 4.52
N VAL A 78 -8.17 -1.88 3.49
CA VAL A 78 -9.34 -1.47 2.72
C VAL A 78 -9.08 -1.77 1.24
N ALA A 79 -9.93 -2.60 0.63
CA ALA A 79 -9.81 -2.98 -0.79
C ALA A 79 -8.38 -3.42 -1.20
N GLY A 80 -7.69 -4.16 -0.34
CA GLY A 80 -6.32 -4.64 -0.60
C GLY A 80 -5.21 -3.61 -0.37
N ARG A 81 -5.52 -2.44 0.21
CA ARG A 81 -4.58 -1.36 0.52
C ARG A 81 -4.55 -1.07 2.00
N TRP A 82 -3.36 -0.83 2.54
CA TRP A 82 -3.18 -0.47 3.94
C TRP A 82 -3.27 1.05 4.11
N VAL A 83 -4.38 1.52 4.70
CA VAL A 83 -4.63 2.94 4.99
C VAL A 83 -4.31 3.26 6.44
N VAL A 84 -3.92 4.50 6.74
CA VAL A 84 -3.57 4.93 8.10
C VAL A 84 -4.84 5.10 8.94
N GLY A 85 -4.80 4.58 10.16
CA GLY A 85 -5.89 4.62 11.12
C GLY A 85 -6.95 3.55 10.95
N ASP A 86 -8.01 3.71 11.74
CA ASP A 86 -9.20 2.87 11.72
C ASP A 86 -10.09 3.28 10.54
N ALA A 87 -10.28 2.37 9.58
CA ALA A 87 -11.11 2.59 8.39
C ALA A 87 -12.61 2.56 8.67
N SER A 88 -13.03 2.18 9.88
CA SER A 88 -14.43 2.31 10.31
C SER A 88 -14.78 3.71 10.80
N CYS A 89 -13.80 4.61 10.91
CA CYS A 89 -14.03 6.01 11.24
C CYS A 89 -14.53 6.78 10.01
N ASP A 90 -15.63 7.51 10.14
CA ASP A 90 -16.24 8.28 9.04
C ASP A 90 -15.32 9.41 8.52
N TYR A 91 -14.40 9.90 9.36
CA TYR A 91 -13.40 10.89 8.96
C TYR A 91 -12.13 10.29 8.36
N ASN A 92 -12.00 8.96 8.27
CA ASN A 92 -10.79 8.33 7.73
C ASN A 92 -10.58 8.79 6.28
N ALA A 93 -9.36 9.23 5.96
CA ALA A 93 -9.04 9.73 4.62
C ALA A 93 -8.85 8.61 3.59
N HIS A 94 -8.91 7.34 4.01
CA HIS A 94 -8.58 6.14 3.24
C HIS A 94 -7.23 6.28 2.49
N SER A 95 -6.25 6.90 3.15
CA SER A 95 -4.94 7.25 2.59
C SER A 95 -3.83 6.44 3.25
N GLU A 96 -2.81 6.07 2.49
CA GLU A 96 -1.64 5.33 2.98
C GLU A 96 -0.69 6.18 3.84
N ILE A 97 -0.88 7.50 3.84
CA ILE A 97 0.02 8.49 4.46
C ILE A 97 -0.71 9.36 5.49
N ILE A 98 -1.98 9.70 5.25
CA ILE A 98 -2.75 10.62 6.11
C ILE A 98 -3.91 9.86 6.75
N ARG A 99 -4.08 10.03 8.07
CA ARG A 99 -5.16 9.41 8.84
C ARG A 99 -6.51 10.07 8.57
N CYS A 100 -6.64 11.35 8.90
CA CYS A 100 -7.81 12.18 8.65
C CYS A 100 -7.43 13.66 8.74
N ALA A 101 -8.33 14.56 8.34
CA ALA A 101 -8.08 16.00 8.40
C ALA A 101 -8.16 16.56 9.85
N VAL A 102 -9.00 15.99 10.70
CA VAL A 102 -9.32 16.53 12.03
C VAL A 102 -8.38 16.04 13.14
N ASN A 103 -7.71 14.91 12.95
CA ASN A 103 -6.74 14.34 13.88
C ASN A 103 -5.62 13.60 13.12
N PRO A 104 -4.79 14.33 12.35
CA PRO A 104 -3.77 13.71 11.48
C PRO A 104 -2.70 12.93 12.26
N ASP A 105 -2.28 13.43 13.43
CA ASP A 105 -1.16 12.89 14.20
C ASP A 105 -1.57 11.97 15.36
N GLY A 106 -2.82 12.02 15.81
CA GLY A 106 -3.29 11.26 16.97
C GLY A 106 -3.85 9.88 16.63
N PRO A 107 -3.78 8.89 17.55
CA PRO A 107 -4.39 7.59 17.35
C PRO A 107 -5.93 7.69 17.33
N CYS A 108 -6.59 6.71 16.72
CA CYS A 108 -8.05 6.66 16.66
C CYS A 108 -8.68 6.32 18.03
N GLU A 109 -8.03 5.48 18.84
CA GLU A 109 -8.56 4.96 20.11
C GLU A 109 -8.91 6.03 21.14
N SER A 110 -8.15 7.14 21.16
CA SER A 110 -8.37 8.28 22.08
C SER A 110 -8.88 9.54 21.38
N CYS A 111 -9.33 9.41 20.13
CA CYS A 111 -9.77 10.54 19.33
C CYS A 111 -11.19 10.99 19.71
N ARG A 112 -11.33 12.23 20.18
CA ARG A 112 -12.66 12.84 20.49
C ARG A 112 -13.57 13.03 19.28
N PHE A 113 -13.02 12.97 18.07
CA PHE A 113 -13.74 13.15 16.80
C PHE A 113 -14.06 11.81 16.13
N TYR A 114 -13.77 10.68 16.79
CA TYR A 114 -14.05 9.38 16.20
C TYR A 114 -15.57 9.18 16.05
N GLU A 115 -16.01 8.88 14.84
CA GLU A 115 -17.40 8.57 14.48
C GLU A 115 -17.43 7.28 13.68
N ASN A 116 -18.35 6.37 13.99
CA ASN A 116 -18.52 5.11 13.27
C ASN A 116 -20.01 4.91 12.97
N SER A 117 -20.40 5.31 11.76
CA SER A 117 -21.77 5.22 11.25
C SER A 117 -22.32 3.79 11.16
N ALA A 118 -21.49 2.75 11.25
CA ALA A 118 -21.93 1.36 11.27
C ALA A 118 -22.50 0.90 12.64
N LYS A 119 -22.56 1.78 13.65
CA LYS A 119 -23.16 1.51 14.97
C LYS A 119 -24.67 1.82 15.09
N GLU A 120 -25.34 2.24 14.02
CA GLU A 120 -26.82 2.36 14.01
C GLU A 120 -27.47 1.17 13.28
N VAL A 121 -27.60 0.03 13.98
CA VAL A 121 -28.65 -0.98 13.79
C VAL A 121 -29.07 -1.53 15.16
#